data_AF-L9XU78-F1
#
_entry.id   AF-L9XU78-F1
#
_cell.length_a   1.000
_cell.length_b   1.000
_cell.length_c   1.000
_cell.angle_alpha   90.00
_cell.angle_beta   90.00
_cell.angle_gamma   90.00
#
_symmetry.space_group_name_H-M   'P 1'
#
loop_
_entity.id
_entity.type
_entity.pdbx_description
1 polymer ?
#
loop_
_entity_poly.entity_id
_entity_poly.type
_entity_poly.pdbx_seq_one_letter_code
_entity_poly.pdbx_strand_id
1 'polypeptide(L)'
;MSRSGRDDSGPEALRERAAEDEAIADALEDLVVELRDEPIKESRLEGLFDEATTSDPGIWNTVTAFIDVEDGEAVVTDESKLARGKWAPEIVEGCDTMVTIDVQRGLMPDDFAYLVGSELQDRITEFREEAAKKRQAADDLEANGDGA
;
A
#
# COMPACT_ATOMS: atom_id res chain seq x y z
N MET A 1 -26.42 22.38 24.57
CA MET A 1 -25.71 21.09 24.64
C MET A 1 -24.84 21.01 23.39
N SER A 2 -23.63 21.56 23.47
CA SER A 2 -22.66 21.46 22.38
C SER A 2 -21.88 20.17 22.62
N ARG A 3 -22.21 19.11 21.87
CA ARG A 3 -21.33 17.95 21.80
C ARG A 3 -20.12 18.39 21.00
N SER A 4 -19.00 18.59 21.69
CA SER A 4 -17.69 18.77 21.09
C SER A 4 -17.52 17.76 19.97
N GLY A 5 -17.08 18.24 18.80
CA GLY A 5 -16.54 17.37 17.78
C GLY A 5 -15.51 16.47 18.44
N ARG A 6 -15.68 15.16 18.27
CA ARG A 6 -14.62 14.19 18.53
C ARG A 6 -13.50 14.64 17.60
N ASP A 7 -12.46 15.23 18.18
CA ASP A 7 -11.31 15.71 17.44
C ASP A 7 -10.64 14.46 16.85
N ASP A 8 -10.72 14.26 15.54
CA ASP A 8 -10.06 13.18 14.78
C ASP A 8 -8.50 13.27 14.84
N SER A 9 -7.99 13.98 15.84
CA SER A 9 -6.58 14.30 16.09
C SER A 9 -6.15 13.97 17.54
N GLY A 10 -7.03 13.34 18.33
CA GLY A 10 -6.70 12.94 19.71
C GLY A 10 -5.68 11.79 19.78
N PRO A 11 -5.04 11.56 20.95
CA PRO A 11 -4.08 10.46 21.13
C PRO A 11 -4.63 9.08 20.77
N GLU A 12 -5.90 8.82 21.11
CA GLU A 12 -6.60 7.58 20.74
C GLU A 12 -6.69 7.41 19.22
N ALA A 13 -7.14 8.44 18.50
CA ALA A 13 -7.27 8.41 17.03
C ALA A 13 -5.90 8.26 16.34
N LEU A 14 -4.84 8.85 16.89
CA LEU A 14 -3.49 8.67 16.39
C LEU A 14 -2.98 7.23 16.59
N ARG A 15 -3.33 6.60 17.71
CA ARG A 15 -2.98 5.19 17.95
C ARG A 15 -3.76 4.24 17.05
N GLU A 16 -5.04 4.53 16.79
CA GLU A 16 -5.86 3.78 15.83
C GLU A 16 -5.24 3.84 14.44
N ARG A 17 -4.93 5.04 13.92
CA ARG A 17 -4.25 5.20 12.62
C ARG A 17 -2.86 4.55 12.57
N ALA A 18 -2.11 4.58 13.66
CA ALA A 18 -0.84 3.88 13.72
C ALA A 18 -1.01 2.35 13.64
N ALA A 19 -2.10 1.81 14.20
CA ALA A 19 -2.42 0.39 14.08
C ALA A 19 -2.90 0.03 12.67
N GLU A 20 -3.65 0.93 12.01
CA GLU A 20 -4.04 0.79 10.59
C GLU A 20 -2.79 0.72 9.69
N ASP A 21 -1.86 1.68 9.82
CA ASP A 21 -0.60 1.67 9.06
C ASP A 21 0.20 0.37 9.26
N GLU A 22 0.21 -0.17 10.49
CA GLU A 22 0.90 -1.43 10.77
C GLU A 22 0.20 -2.65 10.20
N ALA A 23 -1.13 -2.69 10.26
CA ALA A 23 -1.89 -3.75 9.59
C ALA A 23 -1.61 -3.75 8.09
N ILE A 24 -1.51 -2.56 7.48
CA ILE A 24 -1.12 -2.44 6.07
C ILE A 24 0.29 -2.97 5.85
N ALA A 25 1.26 -2.55 6.66
CA ALA A 25 2.64 -3.01 6.54
C ALA A 25 2.79 -4.54 6.67
N ASP A 26 2.06 -5.15 7.61
CA ASP A 26 2.09 -6.59 7.83
C ASP A 26 1.44 -7.35 6.65
N ALA A 27 0.30 -6.87 6.16
CA ALA A 27 -0.36 -7.45 4.99
C ALA A 27 0.50 -7.37 3.71
N LEU A 28 1.26 -6.28 3.54
CA LEU A 28 2.22 -6.16 2.45
C LEU A 28 3.43 -7.10 2.62
N GLU A 29 3.87 -7.37 3.84
CA GLU A 29 4.95 -8.33 4.11
C GLU A 29 4.54 -9.75 3.70
N ASP A 30 3.27 -10.13 3.92
CA ASP A 30 2.72 -11.39 3.44
C ASP A 30 2.73 -11.48 1.91
N LEU A 31 2.42 -10.40 1.18
CA LEU A 31 2.57 -10.37 -0.28
C LEU A 31 4.02 -10.56 -0.73
N VAL A 32 4.99 -9.97 -0.02
CA VAL A 32 6.41 -10.17 -0.32
C VAL A 32 6.82 -11.63 -0.10
N VAL A 33 6.31 -12.27 0.94
CA VAL A 33 6.53 -13.70 1.21
C VAL A 33 5.91 -14.56 0.11
N GLU A 34 4.68 -14.27 -0.29
CA GLU A 34 3.98 -14.96 -1.37
C GLU A 34 4.76 -14.87 -2.69
N LEU A 35 5.20 -13.68 -3.10
CA LEU A 35 6.03 -13.49 -4.30
C LEU A 35 7.34 -14.27 -4.28
N ARG A 36 7.89 -14.54 -3.09
CA ARG A 36 9.14 -15.28 -2.91
C ARG A 36 8.92 -16.79 -2.96
N ASP A 37 7.85 -17.26 -2.32
CA ASP A 37 7.65 -18.68 -2.02
C ASP A 37 6.69 -19.36 -3.00
N GLU A 38 5.85 -18.59 -3.69
CA GLU A 38 4.82 -19.08 -4.60
C GLU A 38 5.09 -18.69 -6.07
N PRO A 39 4.69 -19.52 -7.05
CA PRO A 39 4.72 -19.12 -8.44
C PRO A 39 3.81 -17.91 -8.69
N ILE A 40 4.28 -16.92 -9.47
CA ILE A 40 3.49 -15.72 -9.80
C ILE A 40 2.11 -16.04 -10.39
N LYS A 41 1.98 -17.18 -11.08
CA LYS A 41 0.73 -17.67 -11.66
C LYS A 41 -0.31 -18.18 -10.65
N GLU A 42 0.08 -18.32 -9.39
CA GLU A 42 -0.82 -18.69 -8.29
C GLU A 42 -0.94 -17.53 -7.28
N SER A 43 -0.21 -16.43 -7.51
CA SER A 43 -0.16 -15.27 -6.64
C SER A 43 -1.32 -14.28 -6.88
N ARG A 44 -1.65 -13.50 -5.85
CA ARG A 44 -2.55 -12.36 -5.88
C ARG A 44 -2.12 -11.29 -6.91
N LEU A 45 -0.85 -11.29 -7.32
CA LEU A 45 -0.28 -10.32 -8.27
C LEU A 45 -0.15 -10.88 -9.71
N GLU A 46 -0.79 -12.03 -10.01
CA GLU A 46 -0.82 -12.58 -11.37
C GLU A 46 -1.34 -11.56 -12.39
N GLY A 47 -2.43 -10.87 -12.08
CA GLY A 47 -3.05 -9.87 -12.97
C GLY A 47 -2.08 -8.74 -13.30
N LEU A 48 -1.39 -8.20 -12.28
CA LEU A 48 -0.35 -7.19 -12.47
C LEU A 48 0.80 -7.69 -13.36
N PHE A 49 1.24 -8.94 -13.17
CA PHE A 49 2.29 -9.55 -13.98
C PHE A 49 1.87 -9.71 -15.45
N ASP A 50 0.67 -10.21 -15.69
CA ASP A 50 0.14 -10.35 -17.04
C ASP A 50 0.06 -9.00 -17.73
N GLU A 51 -0.36 -7.96 -17.00
CA GLU A 51 -0.44 -6.64 -17.59
C GLU A 51 0.91 -5.98 -17.85
N ALA A 52 1.88 -6.15 -16.94
CA ALA A 52 3.24 -5.68 -17.12
C ALA A 52 3.95 -6.35 -18.31
N THR A 53 3.67 -7.63 -18.56
CA THR A 53 4.35 -8.43 -19.59
C THR A 53 3.69 -8.39 -20.96
N THR A 54 2.38 -8.16 -21.03
CA THR A 54 1.62 -8.24 -22.29
C THR A 54 1.22 -6.88 -22.85
N SER A 55 1.15 -5.83 -22.03
CA SER A 55 0.75 -4.49 -22.47
C SER A 55 1.69 -3.92 -23.54
N ASP A 56 1.17 -3.01 -24.36
CA ASP A 56 1.98 -2.29 -25.34
C ASP A 56 2.68 -1.09 -24.69
N PRO A 57 4.03 -1.11 -24.53
CA PRO A 57 4.76 -0.02 -23.89
C PRO A 57 4.66 1.31 -24.65
N GLY A 58 4.33 1.27 -25.95
CA GLY A 58 4.09 2.47 -26.76
C GLY A 58 2.77 3.19 -26.42
N ILE A 59 1.86 2.51 -25.72
CA ILE A 59 0.55 3.04 -25.31
C ILE A 59 0.50 3.23 -23.79
N TRP A 60 0.86 2.19 -23.04
CA TRP A 60 0.83 2.14 -21.59
C TRP A 60 2.25 1.91 -21.09
N ASN A 61 2.81 2.86 -20.34
CA ASN A 61 4.20 2.74 -19.90
C ASN A 61 4.30 2.08 -18.52
N THR A 62 3.22 2.13 -17.73
CA THR A 62 3.19 1.63 -16.35
C THR A 62 1.88 0.91 -16.08
N VAL A 63 1.93 -0.07 -15.18
CA VAL A 63 0.77 -0.75 -14.62
C VAL A 63 0.80 -0.65 -13.10
N THR A 64 -0.38 -0.54 -12.50
CA THR A 64 -0.56 -0.36 -11.06
C THR A 64 -1.56 -1.37 -10.54
N ALA A 65 -1.22 -2.07 -9.45
CA ALA A 65 -2.17 -2.81 -8.64
C ALA A 65 -2.59 -1.94 -7.46
N PHE A 66 -3.90 -1.85 -7.24
CA PHE A 66 -4.48 -1.21 -6.05
C PHE A 66 -4.70 -2.28 -4.99
N ILE A 67 -4.21 -2.00 -3.79
CA ILE A 67 -4.21 -2.94 -2.66
C ILE A 67 -5.05 -2.32 -1.55
N ASP A 68 -6.04 -3.08 -1.10
CA ASP A 68 -6.84 -2.81 0.08
C ASP A 68 -6.53 -3.86 1.13
N VAL A 69 -6.52 -3.48 2.41
CA VAL A 69 -6.22 -4.40 3.52
C VAL A 69 -7.48 -4.67 4.30
N GLU A 70 -8.12 -5.79 3.94
CA GLU A 70 -9.35 -6.24 4.57
C GLU A 70 -9.04 -7.39 5.52
N ASP A 71 -9.46 -7.26 6.79
CA ASP A 71 -9.25 -8.28 7.84
C ASP A 71 -7.78 -8.71 8.03
N GLY A 72 -6.83 -7.81 7.73
CA GLY A 72 -5.39 -8.04 7.85
C GLY A 72 -4.78 -8.77 6.65
N GLU A 73 -5.54 -8.99 5.58
CA GLU A 73 -5.05 -9.56 4.34
C GLU A 73 -5.01 -8.51 3.23
N ALA A 74 -3.93 -8.50 2.44
CA ALA A 74 -3.83 -7.64 1.27
C ALA A 74 -4.64 -8.24 0.10
N VAL A 75 -5.60 -7.47 -0.40
CA VAL A 75 -6.47 -7.81 -1.53
C VAL A 75 -6.18 -6.86 -2.69
N VAL A 76 -5.87 -7.43 -3.85
CA VAL A 76 -5.77 -6.64 -5.09
C VAL A 76 -7.19 -6.37 -5.59
N THR A 77 -7.62 -5.11 -5.51
CA THR A 77 -9.01 -4.72 -5.80
C THR A 77 -9.22 -4.31 -7.25
N ASP A 78 -8.19 -3.77 -7.90
CA ASP A 78 -8.20 -3.40 -9.32
C ASP A 78 -6.76 -3.32 -9.87
N GLU A 79 -6.61 -3.49 -11.18
CA GLU A 79 -5.36 -3.28 -11.90
C GLU A 79 -5.55 -2.26 -13.03
N SER A 80 -4.80 -1.16 -12.98
CA SER A 80 -4.93 -0.08 -13.96
C SER A 80 -3.67 0.12 -14.80
N LYS A 81 -3.90 0.34 -16.10
CA LYS A 81 -2.88 0.74 -17.07
C LYS A 81 -2.84 2.25 -17.12
N LEU A 82 -1.71 2.83 -16.76
CA LEU A 82 -1.53 4.28 -16.81
C LEU A 82 -0.62 4.67 -17.98
N ALA A 83 -1.08 5.60 -18.79
CA ALA A 83 -0.25 6.26 -19.78
C ALA A 83 0.61 7.28 -19.02
N ARG A 84 1.91 7.34 -19.33
CA ARG A 84 2.90 8.18 -18.65
C ARG A 84 2.33 9.59 -18.39
N GLY A 85 2.08 9.93 -17.12
CA GLY A 85 1.70 11.29 -16.71
C GLY A 85 0.22 11.59 -16.46
N LYS A 86 -0.66 10.62 -16.19
CA LYS A 86 -1.98 10.92 -15.61
C LYS A 86 -2.29 10.01 -14.43
N TRP A 87 -1.90 10.48 -13.25
CA TRP A 87 -2.43 9.97 -11.98
C TRP A 87 -3.68 10.79 -11.63
N ALA A 88 -4.74 10.10 -11.24
CA ALA A 88 -5.85 10.69 -10.49
C ALA A 88 -6.12 9.74 -9.31
N PRO A 89 -5.51 10.01 -8.13
CA PRO A 89 -5.71 9.24 -6.91
C PRO A 89 -7.15 9.28 -6.37
N GLU A 90 -8.04 10.06 -6.99
CA GLU A 90 -9.47 10.11 -6.65
C GLU A 90 -10.32 8.99 -7.29
N ILE A 91 -9.74 8.05 -8.06
CA ILE A 91 -10.51 7.11 -8.88
C ILE A 91 -10.85 5.78 -8.15
N VAL A 92 -10.12 5.40 -7.10
CA VAL A 92 -10.44 4.18 -6.32
C VAL A 92 -10.68 4.57 -4.86
N GLU A 93 -11.96 4.75 -4.50
CA GLU A 93 -12.36 4.91 -3.09
C GLU A 93 -11.98 3.64 -2.30
N GLY A 94 -11.34 3.80 -1.14
CA GLY A 94 -10.99 2.68 -0.26
C GLY A 94 -9.66 1.98 -0.58
N CYS A 95 -8.76 2.60 -1.34
CA CYS A 95 -7.43 2.04 -1.58
C CYS A 95 -6.46 2.43 -0.44
N ASP A 96 -5.92 1.44 0.27
CA ASP A 96 -4.91 1.65 1.31
C ASP A 96 -3.53 1.94 0.72
N THR A 97 -3.14 1.20 -0.32
CA THR A 97 -1.84 1.36 -0.97
C THR A 97 -1.84 0.83 -2.40
N MET A 98 -0.73 1.02 -3.10
CA MET A 98 -0.59 0.59 -4.49
C MET A 98 0.86 0.22 -4.79
N VAL A 99 1.02 -0.66 -5.77
CA VAL A 99 2.30 -1.05 -6.34
C VAL A 99 2.30 -0.72 -7.82
N THR A 100 3.29 0.04 -8.28
CA THR A 100 3.41 0.46 -9.68
C THR A 100 4.72 0.00 -10.27
N ILE A 101 4.65 -0.57 -11.46
CA ILE A 101 5.83 -1.00 -12.21
C ILE A 101 5.74 -0.60 -13.68
N ASP A 102 6.90 -0.51 -14.33
CA ASP A 102 6.98 -0.26 -15.77
C ASP A 102 6.54 -1.49 -16.57
N VAL A 103 5.81 -1.23 -17.67
CA VAL A 103 5.45 -2.26 -18.66
C VAL A 103 6.72 -2.72 -19.37
N GLN A 104 7.01 -4.01 -19.27
CA GLN A 104 8.19 -4.64 -19.85
C GLN A 104 7.78 -5.92 -20.56
N ARG A 105 7.69 -5.85 -21.89
CA ARG A 105 7.36 -7.04 -22.69
C ARG A 105 8.41 -8.14 -22.51
N GLY A 106 7.95 -9.30 -22.07
CA GLY A 106 8.82 -10.45 -21.80
C GLY A 106 9.59 -10.38 -20.48
N LEU A 107 9.17 -9.53 -19.54
CA LEU A 107 9.67 -9.53 -18.16
C LEU A 107 9.57 -10.95 -17.57
N MET A 108 10.68 -11.44 -17.01
CA MET A 108 10.69 -12.76 -16.38
C MET A 108 9.96 -12.70 -15.03
N PRO A 109 9.32 -13.80 -14.58
CA PRO A 109 8.67 -13.85 -13.27
C PRO A 109 9.60 -13.44 -12.12
N ASP A 110 10.86 -13.89 -12.15
CA ASP A 110 11.84 -13.55 -11.10
C ASP A 110 12.19 -12.06 -11.09
N ASP A 111 12.31 -11.43 -12.27
CA ASP A 111 12.57 -10.00 -12.40
C ASP A 111 11.34 -9.19 -11.94
N PHE A 112 10.13 -9.65 -12.25
CA PHE A 112 8.90 -9.06 -11.73
C PHE A 112 8.83 -9.14 -10.20
N ALA A 113 9.07 -10.33 -9.63
CA ALA A 113 9.07 -10.54 -8.18
C ALA A 113 10.09 -9.63 -7.49
N TYR A 114 11.27 -9.45 -8.08
CA TYR A 114 12.27 -8.52 -7.57
C TYR A 114 11.80 -7.05 -7.60
N LEU A 115 11.26 -6.58 -8.73
CA LEU A 115 10.82 -5.19 -8.88
C LEU A 115 9.65 -4.86 -7.95
N VAL A 116 8.62 -5.70 -7.97
CA VAL A 116 7.43 -5.57 -7.13
C VAL A 116 7.78 -5.75 -5.65
N GLY A 117 8.62 -6.73 -5.32
CA GLY A 117 9.09 -6.96 -3.96
C GLY A 117 9.88 -5.77 -3.41
N SER A 118 10.68 -5.10 -4.23
CA SER A 118 11.38 -3.87 -3.84
C SER A 118 10.40 -2.73 -3.56
N GLU A 119 9.42 -2.50 -4.45
CA GLU A 119 8.40 -1.47 -4.25
C GLU A 119 7.57 -1.73 -2.99
N LEU A 120 7.16 -2.98 -2.76
CA LEU A 120 6.46 -3.38 -1.54
C LEU A 120 7.29 -3.12 -0.28
N GLN A 121 8.58 -3.41 -0.30
CA GLN A 121 9.48 -3.14 0.84
C GLN A 121 9.60 -1.65 1.14
N ASP A 122 9.65 -0.80 0.12
CA ASP A 122 9.67 0.65 0.29
C ASP A 122 8.37 1.13 0.94
N ARG A 123 7.21 0.62 0.49
CA ARG A 123 5.90 0.95 1.08
C ARG A 123 5.75 0.44 2.51
N ILE A 124 6.17 -0.78 2.80
CA ILE A 124 6.22 -1.34 4.17
C ILE A 124 7.03 -0.42 5.09
N THR A 125 8.18 0.04 4.62
CA THR A 125 9.04 0.94 5.40
C THR A 125 8.33 2.26 5.68
N GLU A 126 7.69 2.86 4.66
CA GLU A 126 6.91 4.09 4.80
C GLU A 126 5.80 3.96 5.84
N PHE A 127 4.97 2.90 5.76
CA PHE A 127 3.90 2.67 6.72
C PHE A 127 4.41 2.45 8.15
N ARG A 128 5.50 1.70 8.32
CA ARG A 128 6.13 1.49 9.64
C ARG A 128 6.67 2.79 10.23
N GLU A 129 7.28 3.64 9.42
CA GLU A 129 7.75 4.95 9.86
C GLU A 129 6.58 5.87 10.24
N GLU A 130 5.51 5.87 9.45
CA GLU A 130 4.30 6.66 9.71
C GLU A 130 3.58 6.21 10.98
N ALA A 131 3.45 4.89 11.20
CA ALA A 131 2.92 4.33 12.43
C ALA A 131 3.72 4.78 13.66
N ALA A 132 5.06 4.71 13.57
CA ALA A 132 5.96 5.14 14.64
C ALA A 132 5.81 6.64 14.94
N LYS A 133 5.71 7.50 13.92
CA LYS A 133 5.48 8.94 14.08
C LYS A 133 4.14 9.22 14.75
N LYS A 134 3.08 8.52 14.35
CA LYS A 134 1.73 8.68 14.92
C LYS A 134 1.67 8.25 16.39
N ARG A 135 2.34 7.16 16.75
CA ARG A 135 2.50 6.73 18.16
C ARG A 135 3.23 7.77 18.99
N GLN A 136 4.37 8.25 18.48
CA GLN A 136 5.13 9.29 19.17
C GLN A 136 4.29 10.56 19.37
N ALA A 137 3.55 10.98 18.35
CA ALA A 137 2.67 12.13 18.44
C ALA A 137 1.53 11.94 19.47
N ALA A 138 0.96 10.73 19.57
CA ALA A 138 -0.02 10.41 20.60
C ALA A 138 0.56 10.54 22.01
N ASP A 139 1.76 9.99 22.23
CA ASP A 139 2.44 10.03 23.53
C ASP A 139 2.84 11.47 23.91
N ASP A 140 3.32 12.27 22.96
CA ASP A 140 3.64 13.68 23.16
C ASP A 140 2.38 14.50 23.53
N LEU A 141 1.22 14.21 22.91
CA LEU A 141 -0.03 14.90 23.23
C LEU A 141 -0.54 14.55 24.64
N GLU A 142 -0.40 13.31 25.08
CA GLU A 142 -0.76 12.91 26.46
C GLU A 142 0.18 13.54 27.49
N ALA A 143 1.48 13.51 27.23
CA ALA A 143 2.47 14.10 28.12
C ALA A 143 2.28 15.62 28.28
N ASN A 144 1.84 16.32 27.23
CA ASN A 144 1.54 17.75 27.26
C ASN A 144 0.12 18.07 27.75
N GLY A 145 -0.82 17.11 27.69
CA GLY A 145 -2.21 17.26 28.16
C GLY A 145 -2.39 17.05 29.66
N ASP A 146 -1.58 16.19 30.28
CA ASP A 146 -1.59 15.93 31.73
C ASP A 146 -0.81 17.00 32.56
N GLY A 147 -0.34 18.07 31.91
CA GLY A 147 0.46 19.14 32.50
C GLY A 147 -0.27 20.47 32.80
N ALA A 148 -1.60 20.55 32.67
CA ALA A 148 -2.40 21.77 32.86
C ALA A 148 -3.33 21.73 34.08
#